data_AF-A0A5K1B2F4-F1
#
_entry.id   AF-A0A5K1B2F4-F1
#
_cell.length_a   1.000
_cell.length_b   1.000
_cell.length_c   1.000
_cell.angle_alpha   90.00
_cell.angle_beta   90.00
_cell.angle_gamma   90.00
#
_symmetry.space_group_name_H-M   'P 1'
#
loop_
_entity.id
_entity.type
_entity.pdbx_description
1 polymer ?
#
loop_
_entity_poly.entity_id
_entity_poly.type
_entity_poly.pdbx_seq_one_letter_code
_entity_poly.pdbx_strand_id
1 'polypeptide(L)'
;MSMAPVPSDSKPPTNEVPETQRSPDENQNDAAGAREEDNERERRQEGGGEEEGHRDEEEEEEEQMECGFCLFMKGGGCKESFISWEKCIEEAEKSKEDVVEKCAEVTRVLRECMLRHSDYYEPLLSAEKAMEDQAARELEQEEAAAASEDPNSSQKMEGDKKVDA
;
A
#
# COMPACT_ATOMS: atom_id res chain seq x y z
N MET A 1 12.87 34.17 -51.42
CA MET A 1 12.17 34.77 -50.27
C MET A 1 12.67 34.10 -49.01
N SER A 2 13.43 34.83 -48.20
CA SER A 2 13.95 34.35 -46.91
C SER A 2 12.89 34.61 -45.84
N MET A 3 12.45 33.57 -45.13
CA MET A 3 11.54 33.71 -43.98
C MET A 3 12.39 33.97 -42.74
N ALA A 4 12.14 35.11 -42.09
CA ALA A 4 12.74 35.50 -40.83
C ALA A 4 12.19 34.66 -39.67
N PRO A 5 12.94 34.50 -38.57
CA PRO A 5 12.48 33.80 -37.37
C PRO A 5 11.48 34.65 -36.57
N VAL A 6 10.43 34.00 -36.07
CA VAL A 6 9.45 34.59 -35.14
C VAL A 6 10.01 34.57 -33.71
N PRO A 7 9.96 35.68 -32.94
CA PRO A 7 10.22 35.64 -31.51
C PRO A 7 8.95 35.20 -30.77
N SER A 8 9.01 34.07 -30.06
CA SER A 8 7.94 33.62 -29.17
C SER A 8 8.42 33.81 -27.73
N ASP A 9 8.07 34.94 -27.15
CA ASP A 9 8.22 35.22 -25.72
C ASP A 9 6.81 35.18 -25.12
N SER A 10 6.51 34.13 -24.35
CA SER A 10 5.27 34.01 -23.58
C SER A 10 5.56 33.27 -22.29
N LYS A 11 5.84 34.08 -21.27
CA LYS A 11 6.12 33.73 -19.88
C LYS A 11 4.82 33.32 -19.15
N PRO A 12 4.87 32.41 -18.16
CA PRO A 12 3.68 31.94 -17.45
C PRO A 12 3.10 32.99 -16.48
N PRO A 13 1.80 32.96 -16.14
CA PRO A 13 1.24 33.81 -15.10
C PRO A 13 1.63 33.30 -13.71
N THR A 14 2.34 34.14 -12.96
CA THR A 14 2.54 34.06 -11.51
C THR A 14 1.26 34.51 -10.81
N ASN A 15 0.66 33.63 -9.99
CA ASN A 15 -0.48 33.98 -9.15
C ASN A 15 0.05 34.48 -7.80
N GLU A 16 0.06 35.79 -7.62
CA GLU A 16 0.53 36.45 -6.40
C GLU A 16 -0.62 36.58 -5.40
N VAL A 17 -0.49 35.96 -4.23
CA VAL A 17 -1.36 36.20 -3.07
C VAL A 17 -0.76 37.37 -2.30
N PRO A 18 -1.48 38.48 -2.05
CA PRO A 18 -0.93 39.57 -1.26
C PRO A 18 -1.01 39.25 0.23
N GLU A 19 0.15 39.20 0.88
CA GLU A 19 0.29 39.42 2.31
C GLU A 19 -0.23 40.83 2.66
N THR A 20 -1.06 40.95 3.70
CA THR A 20 -1.17 42.19 4.46
C THR A 20 -1.03 41.85 5.94
N GLN A 21 0.01 42.42 6.53
CA GLN A 21 0.48 42.17 7.88
C GLN A 21 -0.26 43.00 8.94
N ARG A 22 -0.22 42.48 10.19
CA ARG A 22 0.02 43.17 11.48
C ARG A 22 -1.18 43.33 12.43
N SER A 23 -1.40 42.40 13.38
CA SER A 23 -0.89 42.28 14.78
C SER A 23 -1.85 42.91 15.85
N PRO A 24 -1.66 42.70 17.17
CA PRO A 24 -2.67 42.08 18.04
C PRO A 24 -3.25 43.07 19.06
N ASP A 25 -4.40 42.77 19.66
CA ASP A 25 -4.77 43.44 20.91
C ASP A 25 -5.47 42.45 21.85
N GLU A 26 -4.98 42.48 23.08
CA GLU A 26 -5.36 41.68 24.22
C GLU A 26 -6.82 41.93 24.60
N ASN A 27 -7.51 40.89 25.06
CA ASN A 27 -8.51 41.13 26.08
C ASN A 27 -8.35 40.11 27.20
N GLN A 28 -7.71 40.58 28.25
CA GLN A 28 -7.64 39.93 29.55
C GLN A 28 -9.01 40.05 30.23
N ASN A 29 -9.52 38.94 30.72
CA ASN A 29 -10.18 38.93 32.01
C ASN A 29 -10.02 37.55 32.66
N ASP A 30 -9.06 37.56 33.59
CA ASP A 30 -9.01 36.87 34.88
C ASP A 30 -10.23 36.02 35.26
N ALA A 31 -9.99 34.80 35.71
CA ALA A 31 -9.76 34.56 37.14
C ALA A 31 -9.63 33.06 37.44
N ALA A 32 -8.58 32.75 38.21
CA ALA A 32 -8.49 31.70 39.25
C ALA A 32 -9.32 30.42 39.04
N GLY A 33 -8.74 29.24 38.82
CA GLY A 33 -7.68 28.65 39.62
C GLY A 33 -8.29 27.81 40.74
N ALA A 34 -8.21 26.48 40.62
CA ALA A 34 -7.93 25.54 41.72
C ALA A 34 -8.01 24.10 41.21
N ARG A 35 -7.02 23.31 41.64
CA ARG A 35 -6.80 21.90 41.38
C ARG A 35 -7.64 21.01 42.31
N GLU A 36 -7.98 19.83 41.77
CA GLU A 36 -7.93 18.46 42.31
C GLU A 36 -8.44 18.06 43.72
N GLU A 37 -8.89 16.79 43.74
CA GLU A 37 -8.96 15.78 44.81
C GLU A 37 -10.30 15.49 45.56
N ASP A 38 -10.78 14.26 45.32
CA ASP A 38 -11.20 13.21 46.28
C ASP A 38 -12.31 13.47 47.32
N ASN A 39 -13.39 12.66 47.27
CA ASN A 39 -13.74 11.63 48.28
C ASN A 39 -15.23 11.21 48.22
N GLU A 40 -15.46 9.93 48.51
CA GLU A 40 -16.71 9.15 48.55
C GLU A 40 -17.82 9.66 49.50
N ARG A 41 -19.11 9.47 49.13
CA ARG A 41 -20.05 8.48 49.74
C ARG A 41 -21.54 8.72 49.41
N GLU A 42 -22.12 7.68 48.81
CA GLU A 42 -23.47 7.08 48.95
C GLU A 42 -24.68 7.86 49.53
N ARG A 43 -25.82 7.85 48.81
CA ARG A 43 -26.91 6.87 49.05
C ARG A 43 -28.13 7.01 48.10
N ARG A 44 -28.51 5.84 47.55
CA ARG A 44 -29.86 5.30 47.29
C ARG A 44 -30.80 5.98 46.28
N GLN A 45 -31.06 5.26 45.19
CA GLN A 45 -32.41 4.74 44.98
C GLN A 45 -32.37 3.39 44.24
N GLU A 46 -32.93 2.35 44.86
CA GLU A 46 -33.25 1.06 44.23
C GLU A 46 -34.51 1.20 43.37
N GLY A 47 -34.54 0.48 42.26
CA GLY A 47 -35.73 0.23 41.45
C GLY A 47 -35.42 -0.85 40.41
N GLY A 48 -35.65 -2.11 40.77
CA GLY A 48 -35.42 -3.27 39.92
C GLY A 48 -36.48 -3.47 38.83
N GLY A 49 -36.11 -4.25 37.81
CA GLY A 49 -36.96 -4.72 36.72
C GLY A 49 -36.15 -5.42 35.63
N GLU A 50 -35.88 -6.70 35.83
CA GLU A 50 -35.52 -7.76 34.86
C GLU A 50 -36.74 -7.98 33.92
N GLU A 51 -36.71 -8.43 32.66
CA GLU A 51 -35.76 -8.83 31.61
C GLU A 51 -36.43 -8.42 30.27
N GLU A 52 -35.69 -8.41 29.15
CA GLU A 52 -35.98 -9.19 27.93
C GLU A 52 -35.01 -8.74 26.82
N GLY A 53 -34.38 -9.72 26.20
CA GLY A 53 -33.18 -9.56 25.41
C GLY A 53 -33.36 -8.78 24.11
N HIS A 54 -32.31 -8.06 23.76
CA HIS A 54 -31.96 -7.85 22.37
C HIS A 54 -30.44 -8.05 22.25
N ARG A 55 -30.08 -9.23 21.77
CA ARG A 55 -28.73 -9.55 21.34
C ARG A 55 -28.69 -9.17 19.85
N ASP A 56 -28.68 -7.88 19.55
CA ASP A 56 -27.89 -7.40 18.42
C ASP A 56 -26.46 -7.53 18.96
N GLU A 57 -25.67 -8.53 18.60
CA GLU A 57 -24.91 -8.47 17.35
C GLU A 57 -24.54 -7.01 17.12
N GLU A 58 -23.67 -6.50 17.99
CA GLU A 58 -22.63 -5.56 17.56
C GLU A 58 -22.01 -6.19 16.31
N GLU A 59 -22.63 -5.94 15.15
CA GLU A 59 -21.87 -5.70 13.94
C GLU A 59 -20.92 -4.59 14.36
N GLU A 60 -19.74 -5.01 14.82
CA GLU A 60 -18.55 -4.23 14.65
C GLU A 60 -18.55 -3.91 13.15
N GLU A 61 -19.17 -2.79 12.78
CA GLU A 61 -18.75 -1.98 11.65
C GLU A 61 -17.30 -1.69 11.96
N GLU A 62 -16.44 -2.67 11.67
CA GLU A 62 -15.05 -2.42 11.39
C GLU A 62 -15.13 -1.34 10.32
N GLU A 63 -14.91 -0.10 10.73
CA GLU A 63 -14.63 1.00 9.83
C GLU A 63 -13.35 0.58 9.10
N GLN A 64 -13.53 -0.26 8.08
CA GLN A 64 -12.47 -0.76 7.23
C GLN A 64 -11.93 0.49 6.55
N MET A 65 -10.87 1.06 7.13
CA MET A 65 -10.15 2.16 6.56
C MET A 65 -9.77 1.73 5.15
N GLU A 66 -10.50 2.26 4.16
CA GLU A 66 -10.34 1.81 2.80
C GLU A 66 -8.89 2.06 2.40
N CYS A 67 -8.15 0.98 2.13
CA CYS A 67 -6.75 1.05 1.80
C CYS A 67 -6.56 2.05 0.65
N GLY A 68 -5.57 2.94 0.75
CA GLY A 68 -5.33 3.98 -0.26
C GLY A 68 -5.15 3.41 -1.68
N PHE A 69 -4.65 2.17 -1.78
CA PHE A 69 -4.59 1.42 -3.02
C PHE A 69 -5.99 1.03 -3.55
N CYS A 70 -6.88 0.50 -2.70
CA CYS A 70 -8.25 0.16 -3.08
C CYS A 70 -9.01 1.41 -3.56
N LEU A 71 -8.86 2.54 -2.87
CA LEU A 71 -9.42 3.83 -3.27
C LEU A 71 -8.92 4.26 -4.66
N PHE A 72 -7.61 4.19 -4.89
CA PHE A 72 -7.02 4.50 -6.19
C PHE A 72 -7.56 3.57 -7.29
N MET A 73 -7.56 2.25 -7.05
CA MET A 73 -8.01 1.28 -8.04
C MET A 73 -9.49 1.46 -8.41
N LYS A 74 -10.35 1.72 -7.42
CA LYS A 74 -11.78 1.98 -7.60
C LYS A 74 -12.09 3.36 -8.18
N GLY A 75 -11.13 4.30 -8.14
CA GLY A 75 -11.25 5.63 -8.70
C GLY A 75 -11.01 5.71 -10.22
N GLY A 76 -10.42 4.68 -10.82
CA GLY A 76 -10.07 4.66 -12.24
C GLY A 76 -11.01 3.87 -13.14
N GLY A 77 -10.67 3.80 -14.43
CA GLY A 77 -11.48 3.13 -15.46
C GLY A 77 -11.60 1.60 -15.30
N CYS A 78 -10.80 1.00 -14.43
CA CYS A 78 -10.76 -0.44 -14.20
C CYS A 78 -11.45 -0.88 -12.89
N LYS A 79 -12.26 0.00 -12.28
CA LYS A 79 -13.01 -0.29 -11.04
C LYS A 79 -13.70 -1.64 -11.04
N GLU A 80 -14.48 -1.96 -12.07
CA GLU A 80 -15.26 -3.21 -12.12
C GLU A 80 -14.37 -4.46 -12.22
N SER A 81 -13.27 -4.37 -12.97
CA SER A 81 -12.25 -5.43 -13.01
C SER A 81 -11.57 -5.61 -11.66
N PHE A 82 -11.31 -4.51 -10.95
CA PHE A 82 -10.70 -4.54 -9.62
C PHE A 82 -11.62 -5.18 -8.57
N ILE A 83 -12.91 -4.80 -8.54
CA ILE A 83 -13.90 -5.42 -7.65
C ILE A 83 -14.05 -6.92 -7.94
N SER A 84 -13.97 -7.31 -9.22
CA SER A 84 -14.01 -8.73 -9.59
C SER A 84 -12.79 -9.49 -9.08
N TRP A 85 -11.62 -8.85 -9.08
CA TRP A 85 -10.39 -9.39 -8.52
C TRP A 85 -10.46 -9.49 -6.98
N GLU A 86 -10.93 -8.45 -6.28
CA GLU A 86 -11.15 -8.47 -4.82
C GLU A 86 -12.06 -9.65 -4.42
N LYS A 87 -13.18 -9.83 -5.11
CA LYS A 87 -14.08 -10.98 -4.88
C LYS A 87 -13.40 -12.33 -5.10
N CYS A 88 -12.55 -12.44 -6.12
CA CYS A 88 -11.81 -13.67 -6.36
C CYS A 88 -10.85 -13.98 -5.20
N ILE A 89 -10.18 -12.96 -4.65
CA ILE A 89 -9.31 -13.11 -3.47
C ILE A 89 -10.12 -13.55 -2.26
N GLU A 90 -11.21 -12.87 -1.96
CA GLU A 90 -12.10 -13.23 -0.85
C GLU A 90 -12.58 -14.69 -0.96
N GLU A 91 -12.95 -15.12 -2.16
CA GLU A 91 -13.32 -16.51 -2.44
C GLU A 91 -12.16 -17.48 -2.26
N ALA A 92 -10.95 -17.14 -2.72
CA ALA A 92 -9.74 -17.94 -2.56
C ALA A 92 -9.38 -18.10 -1.08
N GLU A 93 -9.41 -17.03 -0.30
CA GLU A 93 -9.13 -17.05 1.14
C GLU A 93 -10.16 -17.90 1.89
N LYS A 94 -11.46 -17.72 1.59
CA LYS A 94 -12.54 -18.51 2.21
C LYS A 94 -12.41 -20.00 1.90
N SER A 95 -11.95 -20.34 0.70
CA SER A 95 -11.73 -21.73 0.26
C SER A 95 -10.35 -22.28 0.61
N LYS A 96 -9.43 -21.44 1.13
CA LYS A 96 -8.02 -21.76 1.38
C LYS A 96 -7.29 -22.26 0.12
N GLU A 97 -7.66 -21.73 -1.03
CA GLU A 97 -7.00 -21.98 -2.32
C GLU A 97 -5.88 -20.96 -2.53
N ASP A 98 -4.89 -21.33 -3.35
CA ASP A 98 -3.83 -20.39 -3.71
C ASP A 98 -4.40 -19.26 -4.58
N VAL A 99 -4.26 -18.02 -4.11
CA VAL A 99 -4.80 -16.83 -4.77
C VAL A 99 -4.17 -16.62 -6.16
N VAL A 100 -2.88 -16.90 -6.29
CA VAL A 100 -2.14 -16.68 -7.55
C VAL A 100 -2.67 -17.62 -8.62
N GLU A 101 -2.86 -18.90 -8.29
CA GLU A 101 -3.41 -19.89 -9.21
C GLU A 101 -4.89 -19.65 -9.51
N LYS A 102 -5.72 -19.45 -8.46
CA LYS A 102 -7.17 -19.31 -8.61
C LYS A 102 -7.57 -18.03 -9.36
N CYS A 103 -6.90 -16.92 -9.06
CA CYS A 103 -7.24 -15.61 -9.57
C CYS A 103 -6.36 -15.15 -10.73
N ALA A 104 -5.51 -16.02 -11.29
CA ALA A 104 -4.62 -15.70 -12.41
C ALA A 104 -5.35 -15.02 -13.58
N GLU A 105 -6.47 -15.59 -14.01
CA GLU A 105 -7.25 -15.07 -15.15
C GLU A 105 -7.86 -13.69 -14.85
N VAL A 106 -8.45 -13.53 -13.66
CA VAL A 106 -9.05 -12.25 -13.25
C VAL A 106 -7.98 -11.17 -13.07
N THR A 107 -6.81 -11.56 -12.54
CA THR A 107 -5.62 -10.70 -12.42
C THR A 107 -5.12 -10.26 -13.80
N ARG A 108 -5.08 -11.17 -14.79
CA ARG A 108 -4.74 -10.83 -16.18
C ARG A 108 -5.71 -9.81 -16.75
N VAL A 109 -7.02 -10.03 -16.60
CA VAL A 109 -8.05 -9.10 -17.09
C VAL A 109 -7.91 -7.72 -16.46
N LEU A 110 -7.67 -7.66 -15.15
CA LEU A 110 -7.40 -6.40 -14.44
C LEU A 110 -6.15 -5.69 -15.00
N ARG A 111 -5.04 -6.42 -15.14
CA ARG A 111 -3.78 -5.88 -15.68
C ARG A 111 -3.95 -5.34 -17.10
N GLU A 112 -4.63 -6.09 -17.98
CA GLU A 112 -4.91 -5.65 -19.35
C GLU A 112 -5.77 -4.38 -19.38
N CYS A 113 -6.74 -4.26 -18.48
CA CYS A 113 -7.51 -3.03 -18.32
C CYS A 113 -6.59 -1.87 -17.92
N MET A 114 -5.73 -2.05 -16.91
CA MET A 114 -4.83 -1.01 -16.43
C MET A 114 -3.87 -0.55 -17.52
N LEU A 115 -3.32 -1.46 -18.32
CA LEU A 115 -2.47 -1.14 -19.46
C LEU A 115 -3.19 -0.30 -20.52
N ARG A 116 -4.48 -0.53 -20.75
CA ARG A 116 -5.30 0.29 -21.67
C ARG A 116 -5.59 1.67 -21.11
N HIS A 117 -5.65 1.80 -19.79
CA HIS A 117 -5.88 3.03 -19.03
C HIS A 117 -4.58 3.52 -18.36
N SER A 118 -3.46 3.39 -19.06
CA SER A 118 -2.13 3.63 -18.49
C SER A 118 -1.94 5.07 -18.03
N ASP A 119 -2.67 6.03 -18.59
CA ASP A 119 -2.63 7.44 -18.18
C ASP A 119 -3.04 7.65 -16.72
N TYR A 120 -3.99 6.86 -16.22
CA TYR A 120 -4.39 6.85 -14.81
C TYR A 120 -3.49 5.94 -13.96
N TYR A 121 -3.15 4.76 -14.47
CA TYR A 121 -2.47 3.71 -13.70
C TYR A 121 -0.93 3.73 -13.80
N GLU A 122 -0.33 4.73 -14.46
CA GLU A 122 1.11 4.81 -14.73
C GLU A 122 2.00 4.57 -13.50
N PRO A 123 1.76 5.21 -12.34
CA PRO A 123 2.64 5.04 -11.18
C PRO A 123 2.69 3.59 -10.68
N LEU A 124 1.56 2.90 -10.77
CA LEU A 124 1.42 1.51 -10.37
C LEU A 124 2.07 0.57 -11.38
N LEU A 125 1.83 0.80 -12.68
CA LEU A 125 2.41 0.00 -13.76
C LEU A 125 3.94 0.14 -13.81
N SER A 126 4.48 1.33 -13.53
CA SER A 126 5.93 1.55 -13.44
C SER A 126 6.52 0.81 -12.24
N ALA A 127 5.86 0.84 -11.08
CA ALA A 127 6.30 0.10 -9.90
C ALA A 127 6.32 -1.42 -10.15
N GLU A 128 5.27 -1.96 -10.77
CA GLU A 128 5.21 -3.37 -11.12
C GLU A 128 6.33 -3.79 -12.08
N LYS A 129 6.58 -2.98 -13.12
CA LYS A 129 7.68 -3.24 -14.05
C LYS A 129 9.04 -3.20 -13.36
N ALA A 130 9.26 -2.25 -12.46
CA ALA A 130 10.53 -2.17 -11.72
C ALA A 130 10.76 -3.41 -10.84
N MET A 131 9.71 -3.96 -10.25
CA MET A 131 9.75 -5.21 -9.49
C MET A 131 10.04 -6.41 -10.40
N GLU A 132 9.38 -6.50 -11.56
CA GLU A 132 9.64 -7.54 -12.56
C GLU A 132 11.09 -7.51 -13.06
N ASP A 133 11.58 -6.33 -13.43
CA ASP A 133 12.97 -6.13 -13.88
C ASP A 133 13.96 -6.49 -12.76
N GLN A 134 13.64 -6.23 -11.49
CA GLN A 134 14.48 -6.62 -10.37
C GLN A 134 14.52 -8.14 -10.20
N ALA A 135 13.37 -8.81 -10.18
CA ALA A 135 13.29 -10.25 -10.07
C ALA A 135 14.04 -10.95 -11.21
N ALA A 136 13.91 -10.45 -12.44
CA ALA A 136 14.65 -10.97 -13.60
C ALA A 136 16.17 -10.86 -13.40
N ARG A 137 16.67 -9.70 -12.94
CA ARG A 137 18.10 -9.52 -12.66
C ARG A 137 18.63 -10.41 -11.54
N GLU A 138 17.81 -10.71 -10.53
CA GLU A 138 18.18 -11.60 -9.43
C GLU A 138 18.32 -13.04 -9.94
N LEU A 139 17.36 -13.52 -10.72
CA LEU A 139 17.43 -14.83 -11.36
C LEU A 139 18.65 -14.97 -12.28
N GLU A 140 18.94 -13.96 -13.12
CA GLU A 140 20.13 -13.95 -13.99
C GLU A 140 21.44 -14.02 -13.19
N GLN A 141 21.51 -13.36 -12.03
CA GLN A 141 22.69 -13.40 -11.17
C GLN A 141 22.86 -14.77 -10.50
N GLU A 142 21.76 -15.39 -10.04
CA GLU A 142 21.78 -16.74 -9.47
C GLU A 142 22.22 -17.78 -10.52
N GLU A 143 21.70 -17.70 -11.74
CA GLU A 143 22.11 -18.55 -12.86
C GLU A 143 23.59 -18.35 -13.23
N ALA A 144 24.06 -17.11 -13.29
CA ALA A 144 25.45 -16.79 -13.58
C ALA A 144 26.40 -17.26 -12.46
N ALA A 145 26.00 -17.13 -11.19
CA ALA A 145 26.75 -17.63 -10.05
C ALA A 145 26.83 -19.17 -10.10
N ALA A 146 25.70 -19.86 -10.30
CA ALA A 146 25.64 -21.31 -10.40
C ALA A 146 26.49 -21.86 -11.58
N ALA A 147 26.55 -21.16 -12.71
CA ALA A 147 27.38 -21.54 -13.86
C ALA A 147 28.88 -21.33 -13.62
N SER A 148 29.28 -20.49 -12.66
CA SER A 148 30.68 -20.25 -12.31
C SER A 148 31.25 -21.27 -11.29
N GLU A 149 30.39 -22.12 -10.71
CA GLU A 149 30.73 -23.07 -9.64
C GLU A 149 30.84 -24.55 -10.13
N ASP A 150 31.51 -24.84 -11.27
CA ASP A 150 31.75 -26.23 -11.74
C ASP A 150 32.97 -26.92 -11.05
N PRO A 151 32.86 -28.18 -10.56
CA PRO A 151 33.67 -28.76 -9.47
C PRO A 151 34.99 -29.44 -9.90
N ASN A 152 35.75 -28.87 -10.84
CA ASN A 152 37.00 -29.48 -11.32
C ASN A 152 38.27 -28.89 -10.68
N SER A 153 38.40 -28.98 -9.35
CA SER A 153 39.67 -28.69 -8.66
C SER A 153 40.10 -29.73 -7.60
N SER A 154 39.31 -30.78 -7.35
CA SER A 154 39.63 -31.76 -6.29
C SER A 154 39.70 -33.21 -6.78
N GLN A 155 40.40 -33.46 -7.89
CA GLN A 155 40.99 -34.78 -8.16
C GLN A 155 42.45 -34.59 -8.61
N LYS A 156 43.38 -34.50 -7.65
CA LYS A 156 44.73 -35.06 -7.80
C LYS A 156 45.51 -35.01 -6.48
N MET A 157 45.22 -35.91 -5.54
CA MET A 157 46.23 -36.45 -4.62
C MET A 157 45.84 -37.89 -4.23
N GLU A 158 45.67 -38.77 -5.22
CA GLU A 158 45.87 -40.20 -4.97
C GLU A 158 47.38 -40.45 -4.84
N GLY A 159 47.84 -40.50 -3.60
CA GLY A 159 49.17 -40.96 -3.22
C GLY A 159 49.07 -42.33 -2.54
N ASP A 160 48.88 -43.37 -3.34
CA ASP A 160 49.20 -44.75 -2.96
C ASP A 160 50.71 -44.86 -2.65
N LYS A 161 51.07 -45.20 -1.41
CA LYS A 161 52.02 -46.31 -1.14
C LYS A 161 52.06 -46.68 0.35
N LYS A 162 51.25 -47.69 0.68
CA LYS A 162 51.60 -48.91 1.41
C LYS A 162 52.52 -48.80 2.65
N VAL A 163 51.87 -49.01 3.80
CA VAL A 163 52.41 -49.58 5.03
C VAL A 163 53.20 -50.87 4.76
N ASP A 164 54.43 -50.97 5.26
CA ASP A 164 55.11 -52.24 5.52
C ASP A 164 56.30 -52.02 6.49
N ALA A 165 56.40 -52.93 7.47
CA ALA A 165 57.41 -53.16 8.51
C ALA A 165 57.25 -52.43 9.86
#